data_AF-A0A1S3JSS8-F1
#
_entry.id   AF-A0A1S3JSS8-F1
#
_cell.length_a   1.000
_cell.length_b   1.000
_cell.length_c   1.000
_cell.angle_alpha   90.00
_cell.angle_beta   90.00
_cell.angle_gamma   90.00
#
_symmetry.space_group_name_H-M   'P 1'
#
loop_
_entity.id
_entity.type
_entity.pdbx_description
1 polymer ?
#
loop_
_entity_poly.entity_id
_entity_poly.type
_entity_poly.pdbx_seq_one_letter_code
_entity_poly.pdbx_strand_id
1 'polypeptide(L)'
;MSKDLPKLPSAVLVDGLFLVTQDPDVIKSYTKTILTPNVVEFERLFQKMMGHKPDPLEAVENVTQLSKALGNVTIVQKGDHDVISDGNKVLVCSAEGGPRRCGGQGDLLSGTMGTFVHWANWAVDRKVDKMTSPAVSLDAEVVSVSFSTCLCPLLVSFEIF
;
A
#
# COMPACT_ATOMS: atom_id res chain seq x y z
N MET A 1 -8.92 -20.46 29.22
CA MET A 1 -7.57 -19.85 29.09
C MET A 1 -7.41 -19.42 27.64
N SER A 2 -7.84 -18.20 27.32
CA SER A 2 -7.68 -17.63 25.97
C SER A 2 -6.19 -17.47 25.74
N LYS A 3 -5.62 -18.19 24.78
CA LYS A 3 -4.25 -17.93 24.35
C LYS A 3 -4.30 -16.61 23.59
N ASP A 4 -3.73 -15.57 24.18
CA ASP A 4 -3.47 -14.32 23.48
C ASP A 4 -2.58 -14.65 22.26
N LEU A 5 -3.22 -14.71 21.10
CA LEU A 5 -2.51 -14.79 19.83
C LEU A 5 -1.62 -13.53 19.74
N PRO A 6 -0.36 -13.67 19.31
CA PRO A 6 0.49 -12.51 19.10
C PRO A 6 -0.26 -11.52 18.21
N LYS A 7 -0.34 -10.24 18.62
CA LYS A 7 -0.85 -9.16 17.78
C LYS A 7 -0.11 -9.27 16.44
N LEU A 8 -0.80 -9.77 15.41
CA LEU A 8 -0.29 -9.81 14.05
C LEU A 8 0.19 -8.40 13.68
N PRO A 9 1.26 -8.27 12.88
CA PRO A 9 1.78 -6.97 12.47
C PRO A 9 0.62 -6.10 11.99
N SER A 10 0.60 -4.86 12.49
CA SER A 10 -0.50 -3.93 12.28
C SER A 10 -0.71 -3.53 10.81
N ALA A 11 0.12 -3.99 9.88
CA ALA A 11 -0.20 -4.00 8.46
C ALA A 11 0.41 -5.21 7.76
N VAL A 12 -0.33 -5.80 6.82
CA VAL A 12 0.17 -6.88 5.95
C VAL A 12 0.51 -6.30 4.58
N LEU A 13 1.79 -6.35 4.22
CA LEU A 13 2.26 -6.03 2.88
C LEU A 13 2.14 -7.27 2.00
N VAL A 14 1.37 -7.16 0.92
CA VAL A 14 1.23 -8.25 -0.05
C VAL A 14 1.85 -7.82 -1.38
N ASP A 15 2.96 -8.46 -1.72
CA ASP A 15 3.57 -8.42 -3.05
C ASP A 15 3.30 -9.75 -3.77
N GLY A 16 3.47 -9.79 -5.09
CA GLY A 16 3.19 -10.99 -5.88
C GLY A 16 1.72 -11.41 -5.79
N LEU A 17 0.82 -10.50 -6.17
CA LEU A 17 -0.65 -10.60 -5.99
C LEU A 17 -1.33 -11.76 -6.75
N PHE A 18 -0.59 -12.71 -7.29
CA PHE A 18 -1.16 -13.85 -8.00
C PHE A 18 -2.16 -14.63 -7.15
N LEU A 19 -1.81 -14.95 -5.91
CA LEU A 19 -2.71 -15.68 -4.98
C LEU A 19 -3.93 -14.84 -4.60
N VAL A 20 -3.74 -13.55 -4.31
CA VAL A 20 -4.85 -12.61 -4.02
C VAL A 20 -5.78 -12.48 -5.23
N THR A 21 -5.24 -12.56 -6.44
CA THR A 21 -6.05 -12.51 -7.67
C THR A 21 -6.87 -13.78 -7.86
N GLN A 22 -6.38 -14.94 -7.42
CA GLN A 22 -7.13 -16.19 -7.48
C GLN A 22 -8.29 -16.21 -6.49
N ASP A 23 -8.02 -15.78 -5.25
CA ASP A 23 -9.00 -15.70 -4.17
C ASP A 23 -8.90 -14.36 -3.41
N PRO A 24 -9.62 -13.32 -3.87
CA PRO A 24 -9.61 -12.00 -3.22
C PRO A 24 -10.22 -12.00 -1.81
N ASP A 25 -11.00 -13.02 -1.45
CA ASP A 25 -11.66 -13.08 -0.14
C ASP A 25 -10.66 -13.31 1.00
N VAL A 26 -9.47 -13.86 0.69
CA VAL A 26 -8.37 -14.07 1.64
C VAL A 26 -7.96 -12.77 2.33
N ILE A 27 -8.03 -11.63 1.63
CA ILE A 27 -7.58 -10.34 2.18
C ILE A 27 -8.72 -9.48 2.75
N LYS A 28 -9.99 -9.77 2.45
CA LYS A 28 -11.13 -8.95 2.90
C LYS A 28 -11.28 -8.89 4.43
N SER A 29 -10.78 -9.90 5.13
CA SER A 29 -10.79 -9.93 6.61
C SER A 29 -9.66 -9.10 7.24
N TYR A 30 -8.69 -8.63 6.46
CA TYR A 30 -7.55 -7.86 6.92
C TYR A 30 -7.76 -6.37 6.63
N THR A 31 -8.23 -5.64 7.63
CA THR A 31 -8.57 -4.20 7.51
C THR A 31 -7.35 -3.29 7.39
N LYS A 32 -6.13 -3.81 7.61
CA LYS A 32 -4.86 -3.08 7.51
C LYS A 32 -3.94 -3.80 6.52
N THR A 33 -4.39 -3.93 5.28
CA THR A 33 -3.62 -4.55 4.20
C THR A 33 -3.20 -3.50 3.21
N ILE A 34 -1.92 -3.56 2.84
CA ILE A 34 -1.32 -2.73 1.80
C ILE A 34 -0.95 -3.65 0.63
N LEU A 35 -1.56 -3.40 -0.51
CA LEU A 35 -1.31 -4.08 -1.77
C LEU A 35 -0.38 -3.23 -2.63
N THR A 36 0.67 -3.80 -3.20
CA THR A 36 1.63 -3.05 -4.04
C THR A 36 1.66 -3.53 -5.50
N PRO A 37 0.52 -3.64 -6.21
CA PRO A 37 0.49 -4.21 -7.55
C PRO A 37 1.30 -3.36 -8.54
N ASN A 38 2.08 -4.01 -9.39
CA ASN A 38 2.53 -3.38 -10.63
C ASN A 38 1.38 -3.26 -11.66
N VAL A 39 1.60 -2.55 -12.76
CA VAL A 39 0.60 -2.33 -13.82
C VAL A 39 -0.13 -3.61 -14.27
N VAL A 40 0.60 -4.72 -14.45
CA VAL A 40 0.04 -6.00 -14.92
C VAL A 40 -0.77 -6.70 -13.83
N GLU A 41 -0.26 -6.69 -12.59
CA GLU A 41 -0.96 -7.26 -11.43
C GLU A 41 -2.25 -6.49 -11.13
N PHE A 42 -2.18 -5.16 -11.22
CA PHE A 42 -3.33 -4.28 -11.04
C PHE A 42 -4.40 -4.56 -12.09
N GLU A 43 -4.05 -4.62 -13.37
CA GLU A 43 -5.01 -4.91 -14.45
C GLU A 43 -5.74 -6.24 -14.20
N ARG A 44 -5.01 -7.29 -13.81
CA ARG A 44 -5.59 -8.62 -13.55
C ARG A 44 -6.53 -8.61 -12.35
N LEU A 45 -6.10 -8.01 -11.23
CA LEU A 45 -6.91 -7.92 -10.02
C LEU A 45 -8.15 -7.05 -10.24
N PHE A 46 -8.01 -5.92 -10.94
CA PHE A 46 -9.10 -5.04 -11.29
C PHE A 46 -10.14 -5.76 -12.16
N GLN A 47 -9.71 -6.45 -13.23
CA GLN A 47 -10.60 -7.24 -14.07
C GLN A 47 -11.33 -8.33 -13.31
N LYS A 48 -10.65 -9.00 -12.38
CA LYS A 48 -11.25 -10.04 -11.54
C LYS A 48 -12.34 -9.48 -10.64
N MET A 49 -12.14 -8.29 -10.07
CA MET A 49 -13.07 -7.67 -9.13
C MET A 49 -14.22 -6.92 -9.81
N MET A 50 -13.96 -6.25 -10.93
CA MET A 50 -14.92 -5.36 -11.61
C MET A 50 -15.56 -5.98 -12.86
N GLY A 51 -14.98 -7.05 -13.41
CA GLY A 51 -15.48 -7.70 -14.63
C GLY A 51 -15.09 -7.00 -15.94
N HIS A 52 -14.33 -5.90 -15.89
CA HIS A 52 -13.84 -5.18 -17.07
C HIS A 52 -12.42 -4.65 -16.85
N LYS A 53 -11.78 -4.18 -17.94
CA LYS A 53 -10.43 -3.58 -17.86
C LYS A 53 -10.47 -2.20 -17.20
N PRO A 54 -9.43 -1.80 -16.44
CA PRO A 54 -9.31 -0.42 -15.96
C PRO A 54 -9.16 0.54 -17.14
N ASP A 55 -9.71 1.74 -17.01
CA ASP A 55 -9.55 2.80 -18.03
C ASP A 55 -8.16 3.43 -17.91
N PRO A 56 -7.30 3.39 -18.94
CA PRO A 56 -5.96 3.97 -18.89
C PRO A 56 -5.92 5.47 -18.56
N LEU A 57 -7.00 6.21 -18.82
CA LEU A 57 -7.07 7.66 -18.56
C LEU A 57 -7.47 7.99 -17.12
N GLU A 58 -8.05 7.04 -16.40
CA GLU A 58 -8.67 7.26 -15.08
C GLU A 58 -7.97 6.46 -13.98
N ALA A 59 -6.63 6.49 -13.94
CA ALA A 59 -5.83 5.72 -12.98
C ALA A 59 -6.25 5.95 -11.52
N VAL A 60 -6.48 7.21 -11.14
CA VAL A 60 -6.93 7.59 -9.78
C VAL A 60 -8.27 6.95 -9.41
N GLU A 61 -9.23 7.03 -10.31
CA GLU A 61 -10.56 6.46 -10.08
C GLU A 61 -10.49 4.94 -10.02
N ASN A 62 -9.74 4.29 -10.92
CA ASN A 62 -9.56 2.84 -10.93
C ASN A 62 -8.99 2.33 -9.58
N VAL A 63 -7.95 2.97 -9.05
CA VAL A 63 -7.33 2.55 -7.77
C VAL A 63 -8.30 2.73 -6.62
N THR A 64 -9.02 3.87 -6.60
CA THR A 64 -10.02 4.18 -5.57
C THR A 64 -11.16 3.16 -5.59
N GLN A 65 -11.67 2.81 -6.77
CA GLN A 65 -12.72 1.81 -6.95
C GLN A 65 -12.26 0.44 -6.48
N LEU A 66 -11.05 0.01 -6.89
CA LEU A 66 -10.51 -1.29 -6.49
C LEU A 66 -10.32 -1.39 -4.98
N SER A 67 -9.82 -0.33 -4.34
CA SER A 67 -9.67 -0.26 -2.90
C SER A 67 -11.01 -0.46 -2.19
N LYS A 68 -12.06 0.27 -2.60
CA LYS A 68 -13.42 0.12 -2.05
C LYS A 68 -13.98 -1.29 -2.25
N ALA A 69 -13.82 -1.87 -3.44
CA ALA A 69 -14.32 -3.21 -3.76
C ALA A 69 -13.67 -4.32 -2.92
N LEU A 70 -12.44 -4.08 -2.44
CA LEU A 70 -11.70 -4.98 -1.56
C LEU A 70 -11.91 -4.68 -0.07
N GLY A 71 -12.82 -3.77 0.30
CA GLY A 71 -13.11 -3.43 1.69
C GLY A 71 -12.21 -2.33 2.26
N ASN A 72 -11.85 -1.35 1.44
CA ASN A 72 -11.02 -0.18 1.79
C ASN A 72 -9.59 -0.55 2.20
N VAL A 73 -9.00 -1.53 1.51
CA VAL A 73 -7.57 -1.85 1.64
C VAL A 73 -6.73 -0.75 1.00
N THR A 74 -5.52 -0.51 1.50
CA THR A 74 -4.61 0.45 0.87
C THR A 74 -4.00 -0.20 -0.38
N ILE A 75 -4.07 0.48 -1.52
CA ILE A 75 -3.47 0.06 -2.78
C ILE A 75 -2.42 1.06 -3.20
N VAL A 76 -1.24 0.56 -3.57
CA VAL A 76 -0.13 1.28 -4.17
C VAL A 76 0.05 0.73 -5.59
N GLN A 77 -0.62 1.33 -6.56
CA GLN A 77 -0.44 0.98 -7.97
C GLN A 77 0.90 1.53 -8.45
N LYS A 78 1.87 0.64 -8.66
CA LYS A 78 3.20 1.01 -9.14
C LYS A 78 3.18 1.28 -10.65
N GLY A 79 3.71 2.43 -11.07
CA GLY A 79 3.64 2.90 -12.46
C GLY A 79 4.71 3.94 -12.80
N ASP A 80 4.45 4.75 -13.83
CA ASP A 80 5.25 5.96 -14.13
C ASP A 80 4.99 7.05 -13.07
N HIS A 81 3.74 7.12 -12.62
CA HIS A 81 3.36 7.76 -11.37
C HIS A 81 2.69 6.71 -10.48
N ASP A 82 3.16 6.60 -9.25
CA ASP A 82 2.56 5.66 -8.30
C ASP A 82 1.30 6.29 -7.72
N VAL A 83 0.17 5.57 -7.83
CA VAL A 83 -1.12 6.01 -7.30
C VAL A 83 -1.44 5.23 -6.04
N ILE A 84 -1.70 5.95 -4.95
CA ILE A 84 -1.91 5.38 -3.62
C ILE A 84 -3.31 5.76 -3.13
N SER A 85 -4.13 4.77 -2.74
CA SER A 85 -5.45 5.05 -2.18
C SER A 85 -5.90 4.00 -1.16
N ASP A 86 -6.63 4.46 -0.13
CA ASP A 86 -7.40 3.66 0.82
C ASP A 86 -8.92 3.64 0.49
N GLY A 87 -9.28 4.13 -0.70
CA GLY A 87 -10.66 4.27 -1.17
C GLY A 87 -11.33 5.58 -0.73
N ASN A 88 -10.79 6.29 0.25
CA ASN A 88 -11.32 7.58 0.69
C ASN A 88 -10.43 8.75 0.27
N LYS A 89 -9.12 8.53 0.26
CA LYS A 89 -8.08 9.49 -0.05
C LYS A 89 -7.22 8.95 -1.17
N VAL A 90 -6.62 9.86 -1.92
CA VAL A 90 -5.70 9.52 -3.00
C VAL A 90 -4.46 10.38 -2.86
N LEU A 91 -3.30 9.76 -3.01
CA LEU A 91 -2.01 10.42 -3.16
C LEU A 91 -1.36 9.93 -4.45
N VAL A 92 -0.68 10.83 -5.15
CA VAL A 92 0.08 10.51 -6.36
C VAL A 92 1.54 10.84 -6.09
N CYS A 93 2.41 9.84 -6.28
CA CYS A 93 3.84 10.03 -6.21
C CYS A 93 4.42 10.10 -7.62
N SER A 94 5.00 11.26 -7.96
CA SER A 94 5.69 11.51 -9.23
C SER A 94 7.20 11.64 -9.04
N ALA A 95 7.76 11.04 -7.97
CA ALA A 95 9.19 11.05 -7.72
C ALA A 95 9.90 10.27 -8.83
N GLU A 96 10.93 10.87 -9.43
CA GLU A 96 11.72 10.23 -10.47
C GLU A 96 12.49 9.04 -9.89
N GLY A 97 12.34 7.88 -10.52
CA GLY A 97 13.03 6.66 -10.10
C GLY A 97 14.33 6.40 -10.85
N GLY A 98 15.09 5.44 -10.33
CA GLY A 98 16.33 5.01 -10.96
C GLY A 98 16.09 4.43 -12.37
N PRO A 99 17.03 4.63 -13.31
CA PRO A 99 16.88 4.23 -14.73
C PRO A 99 16.88 2.71 -14.95
N ARG A 100 17.13 1.90 -13.90
CA ARG A 100 17.13 0.44 -13.96
C ARG A 100 16.14 -0.12 -12.96
N ARG A 101 15.43 -1.18 -13.36
CA ARG A 101 14.81 -2.13 -12.42
C ARG A 101 15.84 -3.16 -12.00
N CYS A 102 16.54 -2.89 -10.91
CA CYS A 102 17.40 -3.88 -10.28
C CYS A 102 16.53 -4.91 -9.54
N GLY A 103 16.93 -6.19 -9.55
CA GLY A 103 16.34 -7.17 -8.64
C GLY A 103 16.47 -6.68 -7.20
N GLY A 104 15.43 -6.85 -6.38
CA GLY A 104 15.41 -6.42 -4.98
C GLY A 104 14.81 -5.04 -4.68
N GLN A 105 14.37 -4.28 -5.69
CA GLN A 105 13.66 -3.01 -5.46
C GLN A 105 12.37 -3.19 -4.65
N GLY A 106 11.63 -4.28 -4.88
CA GLY A 106 10.45 -4.63 -4.09
C GLY A 106 10.78 -4.95 -2.63
N ASP A 107 11.93 -5.55 -2.37
CA ASP A 107 12.39 -5.89 -1.01
C ASP A 107 12.74 -4.61 -0.22
N LEU A 108 13.39 -3.65 -0.87
CA LEU A 108 13.65 -2.33 -0.27
C LEU A 108 12.36 -1.58 0.01
N LEU A 109 11.43 -1.56 -0.96
CA LEU A 109 10.14 -0.89 -0.81
C LEU A 109 9.33 -1.50 0.34
N SER A 110 9.22 -2.83 0.38
CA SER A 110 8.48 -3.53 1.44
C SER A 110 9.14 -3.37 2.82
N GLY A 111 10.47 -3.44 2.92
CA GLY A 111 11.19 -3.26 4.17
C GLY A 111 11.09 -1.84 4.73
N THR A 112 11.26 -0.83 3.88
CA THR A 112 11.11 0.59 4.27
C THR A 112 9.68 0.90 4.68
N MET A 113 8.70 0.39 3.93
CA MET A 113 7.29 0.62 4.19
C MET A 113 6.85 -0.06 5.49
N GLY A 114 7.26 -1.31 5.72
CA GLY A 114 7.02 -2.00 6.98
C GLY A 114 7.59 -1.25 8.18
N THR A 115 8.77 -0.65 8.03
CA THR A 115 9.42 0.16 9.08
C THR A 115 8.61 1.42 9.39
N PHE A 116 8.24 2.20 8.37
CA PHE A 116 7.47 3.42 8.57
C PHE A 116 6.08 3.16 9.14
N VAL A 117 5.39 2.12 8.64
CA VAL A 117 4.08 1.72 9.16
C VAL A 117 4.18 1.26 10.61
N HIS A 118 5.23 0.53 10.98
CA HIS A 118 5.45 0.14 12.37
C HIS A 118 5.67 1.37 13.27
N TRP A 119 6.54 2.30 12.89
CA TRP A 119 6.80 3.53 13.66
C TRP A 119 5.56 4.43 13.79
N ALA A 120 4.78 4.55 12.72
CA ALA A 120 3.52 5.29 12.73
C ALA A 120 2.53 4.69 13.72
N ASN A 121 2.30 3.37 13.67
CA ASN A 121 1.41 2.68 14.61
C ASN A 121 1.92 2.79 16.05
N TRP A 122 3.22 2.61 16.28
CA TRP A 122 3.83 2.74 17.60
C TRP A 122 3.69 4.16 18.18
N ALA A 123 3.82 5.19 17.34
CA ALA A 123 3.62 6.57 17.75
C ALA A 123 2.15 6.87 18.09
N VAL A 124 1.20 6.30 17.34
CA VAL A 124 -0.24 6.39 17.62
C VAL A 124 -0.57 5.70 18.95
N ASP A 125 -0.13 4.45 19.14
CA ASP A 125 -0.37 3.68 20.37
C ASP A 125 0.11 4.46 21.63
N ARG A 126 1.28 5.11 21.54
CA ARG A 126 1.83 5.90 22.66
C ARG A 126 1.18 7.28 22.84
N LYS A 127 0.55 7.83 21.81
CA LYS A 127 -0.23 9.08 21.92
C LYS A 127 -1.63 8.82 22.49
N VAL A 128 -2.21 7.65 22.20
CA VAL A 128 -3.47 7.18 22.80
C VAL A 128 -3.35 7.09 24.34
N ASP A 129 -2.15 6.78 24.87
CA ASP A 129 -1.86 6.81 26.31
C ASP A 129 -1.79 8.22 26.93
N LYS A 130 -1.76 9.31 26.14
CA LYS A 130 -1.56 10.69 26.64
C LYS A 130 -2.59 11.74 26.23
N MET A 131 -3.53 11.46 25.32
CA MET A 131 -4.54 12.45 24.93
C MET A 131 -5.85 11.80 24.45
N THR A 132 -6.93 11.95 25.22
CA THR A 132 -8.30 11.81 24.71
C THR A 132 -8.68 13.08 23.97
N SER A 133 -8.40 13.14 22.67
CA SER A 133 -8.98 14.14 21.76
C SER A 133 -9.37 13.47 20.45
N PRO A 134 -10.60 13.70 19.93
CA PRO A 134 -10.98 13.26 18.60
C PRO A 134 -10.35 14.19 17.57
N ALA A 135 -10.15 13.68 16.34
CA ALA A 135 -9.58 14.37 15.19
C ALA A 135 -8.05 14.44 15.15
N VAL A 136 -7.41 13.44 14.52
CA VAL A 136 -6.89 13.51 13.15
C VAL A 136 -6.69 12.06 12.68
N SER A 137 -7.72 11.43 12.10
CA SER A 137 -7.62 10.16 11.38
C SER A 137 -7.17 10.41 9.93
N LEU A 138 -6.02 11.08 9.79
CA LEU A 138 -5.19 10.85 8.63
C LEU A 138 -4.45 9.56 8.95
N ASP A 139 -4.93 8.46 8.38
CA ASP A 139 -4.42 7.12 8.61
C ASP A 139 -2.92 7.15 8.34
N ALA A 140 -2.14 7.16 9.43
CA ALA A 140 -0.70 7.36 9.38
C ALA A 140 -0.02 6.35 8.45
N GLU A 141 -0.70 5.23 8.21
CA GLU A 141 -0.42 4.22 7.19
C GLU A 141 -0.31 4.80 5.77
N VAL A 142 -1.32 5.49 5.23
CA VAL A 142 -1.31 6.01 3.84
C VAL A 142 -0.19 7.06 3.65
N VAL A 143 0.04 7.89 4.67
CA VAL A 143 1.12 8.88 4.66
C VAL A 143 2.49 8.19 4.73
N SER A 144 2.67 7.23 5.65
CA SER A 144 3.90 6.44 5.76
C SER A 144 4.20 5.64 4.50
N VAL A 145 3.18 5.06 3.88
CA VAL A 145 3.26 4.36 2.60
C VAL A 145 3.70 5.33 1.51
N SER A 146 3.06 6.50 1.38
CA SER A 146 3.45 7.51 0.40
C SER A 146 4.89 8.01 0.58
N PHE A 147 5.33 8.27 1.81
CA PHE A 147 6.72 8.63 2.09
C PHE A 147 7.68 7.52 1.66
N SER A 148 7.36 6.26 1.98
CA SER A 148 8.19 5.11 1.60
C SER A 148 8.25 4.92 0.09
N THR A 149 7.11 5.01 -0.59
CA THR A 149 7.00 4.87 -2.04
C THR A 149 7.75 5.98 -2.77
N CYS A 150 7.75 7.21 -2.26
CA CYS A 150 8.51 8.31 -2.87
C CYS A 150 10.01 8.31 -2.50
N LEU A 151 10.38 7.76 -1.35
CA LEU A 151 11.78 7.70 -0.90
C LEU A 151 12.53 6.51 -1.51
N CYS A 152 11.86 5.38 -1.75
CA CYS A 152 12.49 4.20 -2.30
C CYS A 152 13.18 4.46 -3.65
N PRO A 153 12.57 5.15 -4.64
CA PRO A 153 13.22 5.48 -5.90
C PRO A 153 14.50 6.31 -5.69
N LEU A 154 14.50 7.26 -4.74
CA LEU A 154 15.68 8.05 -4.39
C LEU A 154 16.82 7.22 -3.77
N LEU A 155 16.48 6.20 -2.97
CA LEU A 155 17.47 5.31 -2.35
C LEU A 155 18.12 4.35 -3.35
N VAL A 156 17.41 3.96 -4.41
CA VAL A 156 17.94 3.06 -5.46
C VAL A 156 18.57 3.84 -6.63
N SER A 157 18.38 5.16 -6.70
CA SER A 157 19.05 6.07 -7.65
C SER A 157 20.53 6.35 -7.31
N PHE A 158 21.20 5.51 -6.50
CA PHE A 158 22.64 5.61 -6.34
C PHE A 158 23.31 5.44 -7.71
N GLU A 159 23.89 6.55 -8.19
CA GLU A 159 24.64 6.65 -9.42
C GLU A 159 25.65 5.51 -9.52
N ILE A 160 25.38 4.56 -10.41
CA ILE A 160 26.41 3.66 -10.91
C ILE A 160 27.16 4.47 -11.98
N PHE A 161 28.27 5.10 -11.55
CA PHE A 161 29.34 5.56 -12.45
C PHE A 161 29.93 4.37 -13.23
#